data_AF-A0A6A4IFL9-F1
#
_entry.id   AF-A0A6A4IFL9-F1
#
_cell.length_a   1.000
_cell.length_b   1.000
_cell.length_c   1.000
_cell.angle_alpha   90.00
_cell.angle_beta   90.00
_cell.angle_gamma   90.00
#
_symmetry.space_group_name_H-M   'P 1'
#
loop_
_entity.id
_entity.type
_entity.pdbx_description
1 polymer ?
#
loop_
_entity_poly.entity_id
_entity_poly.type
_entity_poly.pdbx_seq_one_letter_code
_entity_poly.pdbx_strand_id
1 'polypeptide(L)'
;MVAALGAILSANVLAQTSCQSSTYTVVSGDTCNGISSELNVTVAALLAANPVVNAQCTNLFIGEVLCVPTTAPPTPPTPPTTSNCTANYTVASGDVCISIANQFNITASQLEAVNTEINANCTNLVPGEVLCIP
;
A
#
# COMPACT_ATOMS: atom_id res chain seq x y z
N MET A 1 47.39 16.08 -24.34
CA MET A 1 48.40 15.66 -23.35
C MET A 1 47.88 14.41 -22.67
N VAL A 2 48.52 13.28 -23.01
CA VAL A 2 48.51 11.94 -22.40
C VAL A 2 47.22 11.12 -22.39
N ALA A 3 47.37 9.88 -22.88
CA ALA A 3 46.41 8.80 -22.98
C ALA A 3 46.65 7.72 -21.90
N ALA A 4 45.57 7.00 -21.60
CA ALA A 4 45.45 5.56 -21.27
C ALA A 4 46.10 4.98 -19.99
N LEU A 5 45.33 4.16 -19.25
CA LEU A 5 45.48 2.68 -19.13
C LEU A 5 44.76 2.15 -17.89
N GLY A 6 43.92 1.11 -18.03
CA GLY A 6 43.41 0.33 -16.90
C GLY A 6 42.08 -0.38 -17.17
N ALA A 7 42.14 -1.59 -17.69
CA ALA A 7 41.02 -2.38 -18.17
C ALA A 7 40.30 -3.17 -17.04
N ILE A 8 38.96 -3.22 -17.12
CA ILE A 8 38.01 -4.31 -16.82
C ILE A 8 38.27 -5.30 -15.66
N LEU A 9 37.34 -5.31 -14.69
CA LEU A 9 36.87 -6.54 -14.05
C LEU A 9 35.35 -6.60 -14.12
N SER A 10 34.87 -7.70 -14.68
CA SER A 10 33.50 -8.02 -15.02
C SER A 10 32.55 -7.90 -13.83
N ALA A 11 31.57 -7.03 -13.95
CA ALA A 11 30.25 -7.31 -13.40
C ALA A 11 29.27 -7.07 -14.53
N ASN A 12 28.50 -8.09 -14.89
CA ASN A 12 27.22 -7.91 -15.56
C ASN A 12 26.36 -7.06 -14.62
N VAL A 13 26.58 -5.76 -14.60
CA VAL A 13 25.65 -4.81 -14.04
C VAL A 13 24.55 -4.76 -15.10
N LEU A 14 23.58 -5.68 -14.97
CA LEU A 14 22.23 -5.40 -15.44
C LEU A 14 21.87 -4.12 -14.71
N ALA A 15 22.13 -2.99 -15.36
CA ALA A 15 21.97 -1.66 -14.83
C ALA A 15 20.50 -1.50 -14.47
N GLN A 16 20.18 -1.81 -13.22
CA GLN A 16 18.91 -1.49 -12.62
C GLN A 16 18.89 0.04 -12.63
N THR A 17 18.12 0.55 -13.58
CA THR A 17 18.16 1.93 -14.03
C THR A 17 17.77 2.81 -12.86
N SER A 18 18.77 3.53 -12.32
CA SER A 18 18.70 4.58 -11.30
C SER A 18 17.47 4.53 -10.37
N CYS A 19 17.67 4.02 -9.16
CA CYS A 19 16.73 4.21 -8.05
C CYS A 19 16.32 5.70 -7.99
N GLN A 20 15.05 6.00 -8.24
CA GLN A 20 14.59 7.39 -8.46
C GLN A 20 14.59 8.26 -7.19
N SER A 21 15.13 7.78 -6.07
CA SER A 21 14.88 8.37 -4.76
C SER A 21 16.05 8.22 -3.79
N SER A 22 16.39 6.99 -3.37
CA SER A 22 17.50 6.71 -2.45
C SER A 22 17.94 5.25 -2.57
N THR A 23 19.11 4.93 -2.02
CA THR A 23 19.71 3.59 -2.04
C THR A 23 20.11 3.12 -0.64
N TYR A 24 20.06 1.81 -0.40
CA TYR A 24 20.53 1.17 0.83
C TYR A 24 21.58 0.12 0.49
N THR A 25 22.70 0.08 1.21
CA THR A 25 23.73 -0.94 1.03
C THR A 25 23.58 -2.03 2.08
N VAL A 26 23.40 -3.26 1.63
CA VAL A 26 23.21 -4.42 2.50
C VAL A 26 24.45 -4.69 3.34
N VAL A 27 24.26 -4.83 4.65
CA VAL A 27 25.29 -5.14 5.63
C VAL A 27 25.09 -6.54 6.24
N SER A 28 26.08 -6.99 7.01
CA SER A 28 26.04 -8.30 7.66
C SER A 28 24.88 -8.37 8.67
N GLY A 29 24.01 -9.36 8.50
CA GLY A 29 22.86 -9.60 9.38
C GLY A 29 21.53 -9.04 8.86
N ASP A 30 21.54 -8.37 7.72
CA ASP A 30 20.32 -7.82 7.13
C ASP A 30 19.35 -8.88 6.64
N THR A 31 18.07 -8.52 6.71
CA THR A 31 16.95 -9.24 6.10
C THR A 31 16.01 -8.22 5.47
N CYS A 32 15.18 -8.61 4.49
CA CYS A 32 14.18 -7.68 3.94
C CYS A 32 13.26 -7.11 5.03
N ASN A 33 12.89 -7.91 6.04
CA ASN A 33 12.07 -7.43 7.16
C ASN A 33 12.82 -6.38 8.01
N GLY A 34 14.09 -6.63 8.32
CA GLY A 34 14.94 -5.69 9.07
C GLY A 34 15.14 -4.38 8.31
N ILE A 35 15.58 -4.46 7.05
CA ILE A 35 15.81 -3.30 6.19
C ILE A 35 14.51 -2.51 5.99
N SER A 36 13.41 -3.18 5.66
CA SER A 36 12.13 -2.49 5.44
C SER A 36 11.63 -1.79 6.70
N SER A 37 11.81 -2.39 7.88
CA SER A 37 11.46 -1.78 9.17
C SER A 37 12.34 -0.57 9.49
N GLU A 38 13.66 -0.67 9.27
CA GLU A 38 14.61 0.44 9.48
C GLU A 38 14.30 1.62 8.56
N LEU A 39 13.98 1.33 7.30
CA LEU A 39 13.68 2.33 6.27
C LEU A 39 12.23 2.79 6.28
N ASN A 40 11.39 2.27 7.18
CA ASN A 40 9.96 2.57 7.27
C ASN A 40 9.21 2.36 5.93
N VAL A 41 9.54 1.29 5.22
CA VAL A 41 8.86 0.84 4.00
C VAL A 41 8.27 -0.56 4.21
N THR A 42 7.45 -1.04 3.27
CA THR A 42 6.97 -2.43 3.32
C THR A 42 7.94 -3.36 2.60
N VAL A 43 8.03 -4.62 3.02
CA VAL A 43 8.78 -5.67 2.28
C VAL A 43 8.28 -5.77 0.84
N ALA A 44 6.97 -5.70 0.61
CA ALA A 44 6.38 -5.75 -0.72
C ALA A 44 6.87 -4.59 -1.60
N ALA A 45 6.90 -3.36 -1.09
CA ALA A 45 7.43 -2.22 -1.82
C ALA A 45 8.94 -2.34 -2.07
N LEU A 46 9.70 -2.85 -1.09
CA LEU A 46 11.13 -3.08 -1.22
C LEU A 46 11.44 -4.11 -2.31
N LEU A 47 10.71 -5.22 -2.37
CA LEU A 47 10.86 -6.24 -3.40
C LEU A 47 10.39 -5.74 -4.78
N ALA A 48 9.31 -4.96 -4.83
CA ALA A 48 8.82 -4.37 -6.08
C ALA A 48 9.85 -3.39 -6.69
N ALA A 49 10.57 -2.64 -5.86
CA ALA A 49 11.65 -1.77 -6.29
C ALA A 49 12.93 -2.54 -6.69
N ASN A 50 13.09 -3.78 -6.22
CA ASN A 50 14.28 -4.60 -6.40
C ASN A 50 13.92 -5.99 -6.95
N PRO A 51 13.50 -6.10 -8.23
CA PRO A 51 13.01 -7.36 -8.82
C PRO A 51 14.07 -8.47 -8.92
N VAL A 52 15.35 -8.15 -8.72
CA VAL A 52 16.44 -9.13 -8.61
C VAL A 52 16.45 -9.84 -7.26
N VAL A 53 15.88 -9.24 -6.22
CA VAL A 53 15.70 -9.85 -4.90
C VAL A 53 14.47 -10.75 -4.97
N ASN A 54 14.63 -12.02 -4.60
CA ASN A 54 13.56 -12.98 -4.66
C ASN A 54 12.53 -12.75 -3.55
N ALA A 55 11.32 -13.29 -3.72
CA ALA A 55 10.22 -13.10 -2.78
C ALA A 55 10.50 -13.67 -1.37
N GLN A 56 11.44 -14.61 -1.24
CA GLN A 56 11.86 -15.18 0.05
C GLN A 56 13.00 -14.38 0.70
N CYS A 57 13.51 -13.36 0.02
CA CYS A 57 14.65 -12.55 0.43
C CYS A 57 15.90 -13.37 0.82
N THR A 58 16.11 -14.51 0.16
CA THR A 58 17.23 -15.42 0.47
C THR A 58 18.48 -15.16 -0.36
N ASN A 59 18.43 -14.19 -1.26
CA ASN A 59 19.52 -13.85 -2.17
C ASN A 59 20.05 -12.41 -1.97
N LEU A 60 19.98 -11.90 -0.73
CA LEU A 60 20.66 -10.66 -0.35
C LEU A 60 22.16 -10.92 -0.15
N PHE A 61 22.99 -10.12 -0.81
CA PHE A 61 24.44 -10.18 -0.65
C PHE A 61 24.99 -8.94 0.04
N ILE A 62 25.95 -9.12 0.96
CA ILE A 62 26.62 -7.99 1.61
C ILE A 62 27.29 -7.10 0.54
N GLY A 63 27.07 -5.80 0.63
CA GLY A 63 27.53 -4.81 -0.34
C GLY A 63 26.61 -4.62 -1.55
N GLU A 64 25.53 -5.40 -1.67
CA GLU A 64 24.49 -5.17 -2.66
C GLU A 64 23.78 -3.83 -2.39
N VAL A 65 23.48 -3.09 -3.46
CA VAL A 65 22.83 -1.78 -3.38
C VAL A 65 21.38 -1.94 -3.79
N LEU A 66 20.47 -1.76 -2.84
CA LEU A 66 19.03 -1.81 -3.06
C LEU A 66 18.47 -0.41 -3.32
N CYS A 67 17.49 -0.34 -4.22
CA CYS A 67 16.62 0.82 -4.34
C CYS A 67 15.68 0.90 -3.15
N VAL A 68 15.65 2.06 -2.49
CA VAL A 68 14.68 2.34 -1.42
C VAL A 68 13.44 2.96 -2.06
N PRO A 69 12.27 2.31 -1.99
CA PRO A 69 11.05 2.87 -2.57
C PRO A 69 10.62 4.12 -1.79
N THR A 70 10.18 5.16 -2.50
CA THR A 70 9.38 6.24 -1.89
C THR A 70 7.95 5.79 -1.72
N THR A 71 7.72 4.80 -0.89
CA THR A 71 6.37 4.54 -0.40
C THR A 71 6.29 5.20 0.96
N ALA A 72 5.60 6.35 1.01
CA ALA A 72 4.90 6.72 2.22
C ALA A 72 4.16 5.46 2.75
N PRO A 73 4.04 5.27 4.08
CA PRO A 73 3.13 4.28 4.63
C PRO A 73 1.82 4.35 3.86
N PRO A 74 1.12 3.23 3.59
CA PRO A 74 -0.19 3.30 2.98
C PRO A 74 -0.96 4.38 3.74
N THR A 75 -1.31 5.46 3.05
CA THR A 75 -2.04 6.55 3.67
C THR A 75 -3.23 5.89 4.36
N PRO A 76 -3.44 6.11 5.68
CA PRO A 76 -4.69 5.71 6.30
C PRO A 76 -5.81 6.15 5.37
N PRO A 77 -6.85 5.32 5.15
CA PRO A 77 -7.97 5.73 4.31
C PRO A 77 -8.36 7.14 4.74
N THR A 78 -8.33 8.07 3.78
CA THR A 78 -8.60 9.48 4.03
C THR A 78 -9.87 9.56 4.88
N PRO A 79 -9.85 10.22 6.06
CA PRO A 79 -11.06 10.46 6.82
C PRO A 79 -12.09 11.07 5.87
N PRO A 80 -13.33 10.54 5.80
CA PRO A 80 -14.30 10.99 4.82
C PRO A 80 -14.50 12.49 4.99
N THR A 81 -14.12 13.24 3.94
CA THR A 81 -14.24 14.70 3.89
C THR A 81 -15.71 15.05 3.87
N THR A 82 -16.15 15.79 4.87
CA THR A 82 -17.52 16.26 5.12
C THR A 82 -18.21 16.86 3.89
N SER A 83 -18.79 15.98 3.07
CA SER A 83 -19.95 16.12 2.20
C SER A 83 -20.21 14.73 1.61
N ASN A 84 -20.53 13.80 2.50
CA ASN A 84 -20.35 12.36 2.30
C ASN A 84 -21.50 11.67 1.53
N CYS A 85 -22.19 12.40 0.64
CA CYS A 85 -23.28 11.83 -0.16
C CYS A 85 -22.97 11.91 -1.64
N THR A 86 -22.50 10.80 -2.21
CA THR A 86 -22.27 10.66 -3.64
C THR A 86 -23.42 9.94 -4.33
N ALA A 87 -24.20 9.12 -3.61
CA ALA A 87 -25.41 8.49 -4.11
C ALA A 87 -26.46 8.27 -3.01
N ASN A 88 -27.70 8.00 -3.43
CA ASN A 88 -28.78 7.58 -2.53
C ASN A 88 -29.12 6.11 -2.79
N TYR A 89 -29.40 5.38 -1.71
CA TYR A 89 -29.84 3.99 -1.76
C TYR A 89 -31.13 3.81 -0.98
N THR A 90 -32.13 3.15 -1.55
CA THR A 90 -33.36 2.82 -0.84
C THR A 90 -33.27 1.40 -0.31
N VAL A 91 -33.35 1.25 1.02
CA VAL A 91 -33.27 -0.02 1.72
C VAL A 91 -34.36 -0.97 1.22
N ALA A 92 -33.97 -2.16 0.78
CA ALA A 92 -34.85 -3.24 0.39
C ALA A 92 -35.12 -4.19 1.58
N SER A 93 -36.18 -5.00 1.44
CA SER A 93 -36.49 -6.02 2.44
C SER A 93 -35.39 -7.08 2.48
N GLY A 94 -34.81 -7.31 3.66
CA GLY A 94 -33.72 -8.26 3.87
C GLY A 94 -32.31 -7.66 3.78
N ASP A 95 -32.19 -6.36 3.52
CA ASP A 95 -30.90 -5.69 3.54
C ASP A 95 -30.31 -5.61 4.95
N VAL A 96 -28.97 -5.63 4.99
CA VAL A 96 -28.15 -5.35 6.16
C VAL A 96 -27.02 -4.41 5.73
N CYS A 97 -26.46 -3.61 6.66
CA CYS A 97 -25.41 -2.64 6.30
C CYS A 97 -24.24 -3.29 5.56
N ILE A 98 -23.86 -4.52 5.91
CA ILE A 98 -22.75 -5.20 5.25
C ILE A 98 -23.06 -5.56 3.79
N SER A 99 -24.30 -5.93 3.44
CA SER A 99 -24.65 -6.25 2.06
C SER A 99 -24.72 -4.98 1.20
N ILE A 100 -25.29 -3.90 1.74
CA ILE A 100 -25.33 -2.59 1.08
C ILE A 100 -23.91 -2.04 0.90
N ALA A 101 -23.10 -2.02 1.96
CA ALA A 101 -21.73 -1.50 1.91
C ALA A 101 -20.88 -2.24 0.87
N ASN A 102 -20.96 -3.58 0.82
CA ASN A 102 -20.27 -4.39 -0.17
C ASN A 102 -20.71 -4.08 -1.61
N GLN A 103 -22.00 -3.80 -1.84
CA GLN A 103 -22.52 -3.43 -3.15
C GLN A 103 -21.86 -2.15 -3.69
N PHE A 104 -21.55 -1.20 -2.81
CA PHE A 104 -20.93 0.08 -3.16
C PHE A 104 -19.42 0.11 -2.93
N ASN A 105 -18.81 -1.03 -2.59
CA ASN A 105 -17.38 -1.15 -2.29
C ASN A 105 -16.92 -0.21 -1.15
N ILE A 106 -17.78 0.02 -0.17
CA ILE A 106 -17.47 0.76 1.07
C ILE A 106 -17.55 -0.19 2.27
N THR A 107 -17.16 0.29 3.45
CA THR A 107 -17.33 -0.43 4.72
C THR A 107 -18.65 -0.05 5.40
N ALA A 108 -19.18 -0.96 6.23
CA ALA A 108 -20.35 -0.64 7.06
C ALA A 108 -20.10 0.58 7.97
N SER A 109 -18.90 0.72 8.53
CA SER A 109 -18.53 1.88 9.33
C SER A 109 -18.54 3.20 8.53
N GLN A 110 -18.14 3.17 7.25
CA GLN A 110 -18.28 4.34 6.37
C GLN A 110 -19.75 4.67 6.09
N LEU A 111 -20.60 3.66 5.89
CA LEU A 111 -22.04 3.86 5.71
C LEU A 111 -22.69 4.45 6.97
N GLU A 112 -22.37 3.92 8.15
CA GLU A 112 -22.86 4.40 9.45
C GLU A 112 -22.38 5.82 9.78
N ALA A 113 -21.14 6.16 9.43
CA ALA A 113 -20.57 7.48 9.69
C ALA A 113 -21.32 8.62 8.96
N VAL A 114 -22.00 8.29 7.86
CA VAL A 114 -22.76 9.25 7.04
C VAL A 114 -24.24 9.28 7.41
N ASN A 115 -24.78 8.15 7.87
CA ASN A 115 -26.19 7.98 8.22
C ASN A 115 -26.28 7.81 9.75
N THR A 116 -26.11 8.90 10.50
CA THR A 116 -25.98 8.89 11.97
C THR A 116 -27.21 8.36 12.72
N GLU A 117 -28.32 8.16 12.02
CA GLU A 117 -29.52 7.51 12.52
C GLU A 117 -29.43 5.97 12.55
N ILE A 118 -28.49 5.38 11.79
CA ILE A 118 -28.16 3.96 11.86
C ILE A 118 -27.33 3.70 13.12
N ASN A 119 -27.69 2.67 13.89
CA ASN A 119 -26.92 2.26 15.06
C ASN A 119 -25.70 1.42 14.67
N ALA A 120 -24.71 1.34 15.56
CA ALA A 120 -23.44 0.63 15.32
C ALA A 120 -23.56 -0.89 15.07
N ASN A 121 -24.73 -1.49 15.34
CA ASN A 121 -25.00 -2.91 15.04
C ASN A 121 -25.84 -3.07 13.77
N CYS A 122 -26.21 -1.98 13.11
CA CYS A 122 -27.08 -1.93 11.95
C CYS A 122 -28.39 -2.73 12.10
N THR A 123 -28.98 -2.70 13.30
CA THR A 123 -30.21 -3.48 13.59
C THR A 123 -31.49 -2.67 13.40
N ASN A 124 -31.39 -1.41 13.00
CA ASN A 124 -32.52 -0.48 12.90
C ASN A 124 -32.83 -0.01 11.47
N LEU A 125 -32.28 -0.68 10.45
CA LEU A 125 -32.64 -0.44 9.05
C LEU A 125 -34.11 -0.76 8.79
N VAL A 126 -34.79 0.14 8.08
CA VAL A 126 -36.19 -0.05 7.69
C VAL A 126 -36.32 -0.09 6.17
N PRO A 127 -37.00 -1.09 5.58
CA PRO A 127 -37.28 -1.09 4.14
C PRO A 127 -38.00 0.20 3.70
N GLY A 128 -37.49 0.82 2.63
CA GLY A 128 -37.95 2.12 2.13
C GLY A 128 -37.20 3.33 2.69
N GLU A 129 -36.36 3.15 3.70
CA GLU A 129 -35.46 4.19 4.19
C GLU A 129 -34.44 4.56 3.09
N VAL A 130 -34.15 5.86 2.95
CA VAL A 130 -33.17 6.34 1.96
C VAL A 130 -31.87 6.65 2.68
N LEU A 131 -30.85 5.84 2.40
CA LEU A 131 -29.50 6.02 2.89
C LEU A 131 -28.68 6.85 1.93
N CYS A 132 -27.81 7.65 2.52
CA CYS A 132 -26.74 8.34 1.85
C CYS A 132 -25.51 7.43 1.71
N ILE A 133 -25.01 7.28 0.48
CA ILE A 133 -23.81 6.48 0.16
C ILE A 133 -22.64 7.44 -0.07
N PRO A 134 -21.53 7.32 0.69
CA PRO A 134 -20.30 8.09 0.48
C PRO A 134 -19.54 7.71 -0.79
#